data_AF-A0A812V9P0-F1
#
_entry.id   AF-A0A812V9P0-F1
#
_cell.length_a   1.000
_cell.length_b   1.000
_cell.length_c   1.000
_cell.angle_alpha   90.00
_cell.angle_beta   90.00
_cell.angle_gamma   90.00
#
_symmetry.space_group_name_H-M   'P 1'
#
loop_
_entity.id
_entity.type
_entity.pdbx_description
1 polymer ?
#
loop_
_entity_poly.entity_id
_entity_poly.type
_entity_poly.pdbx_seq_one_letter_code
_entity_poly.pdbx_strand_id
1 'polypeptide(L)'
;MRGRESRVRAEGFAAPCSAVGSRSATTPLEEVVVASNSFTELDRYKGAVFFGHMNPDADSIGSAFGASEFFGGGAIPACPMQREKCPNAESKFLMDHFHVGLDEVPVLSDVPDLGSKHIVLVDFNAPAKGPNPNFPKDALPPLVKDGRWLSPPVVGSIDQVARSSA
;
A
#
# COMPACT_ATOMS: atom_id res chain seq x y z
N MET A 1 57.87 31.93 -4.06
CA MET A 1 58.50 31.50 -5.33
C MET A 1 57.37 31.01 -6.24
N ARG A 2 57.03 31.75 -7.31
CA ARG A 2 57.19 31.34 -8.73
C ARG A 2 56.80 29.87 -8.93
N GLY A 3 55.76 29.48 -9.65
CA GLY A 3 55.04 30.07 -10.77
C GLY A 3 54.90 29.00 -11.86
N ARG A 4 53.79 29.00 -12.62
CA ARG A 4 53.75 28.86 -14.09
C ARG A 4 52.32 28.60 -14.58
N GLU A 5 51.79 29.62 -15.24
CA GLU A 5 50.78 29.52 -16.28
C GLU A 5 51.32 28.76 -17.48
N SER A 6 50.42 28.14 -18.26
CA SER A 6 50.63 27.92 -19.70
C SER A 6 49.26 27.83 -20.39
N ARG A 7 48.89 28.93 -21.06
CA ARG A 7 47.88 28.99 -22.13
C ARG A 7 48.46 28.35 -23.40
N VAL A 8 47.63 27.62 -24.15
CA VAL A 8 47.75 27.59 -25.62
C VAL A 8 46.34 27.69 -26.21
N ARG A 9 46.10 28.77 -26.96
CA ARG A 9 45.03 28.90 -27.96
C ARG A 9 45.57 28.40 -29.30
N ALA A 10 44.71 27.80 -30.11
CA ALA A 10 44.86 27.81 -31.56
C ALA A 10 43.47 27.91 -32.20
N GLU A 11 43.33 28.84 -33.13
CA GLU A 11 42.13 29.20 -33.89
C GLU A 11 42.07 28.45 -35.23
N GLY A 12 40.85 28.27 -35.75
CA GLY A 12 40.52 28.40 -37.18
C GLY A 12 40.72 27.20 -38.11
N PHE A 13 39.67 26.74 -38.80
CA PHE A 13 39.37 27.07 -40.21
C PHE A 13 38.09 26.35 -40.72
N ALA A 14 37.62 26.78 -41.90
CA ALA A 14 36.26 26.70 -42.44
C ALA A 14 35.71 25.33 -42.93
N ALA A 15 34.38 25.31 -43.08
CA ALA A 15 33.47 24.38 -43.80
C ALA A 15 33.86 24.19 -45.30
N PRO A 16 33.23 23.34 -46.16
CA PRO A 16 31.84 22.79 -46.12
C PRO A 16 31.65 21.35 -46.66
N CYS A 17 30.45 20.78 -46.52
CA CYS A 17 29.76 20.04 -47.60
C CYS A 17 28.36 19.57 -47.20
N SER A 18 27.41 19.83 -48.08
CA SER A 18 26.02 19.40 -48.04
C SER A 18 25.89 17.87 -48.03
N ALA A 19 24.99 17.35 -47.18
CA ALA A 19 24.30 16.10 -47.44
C ALA A 19 22.83 16.25 -47.04
N VAL A 20 21.99 16.30 -48.08
CA VAL A 20 20.55 16.13 -48.01
C VAL A 20 20.27 14.72 -47.49
N GLY A 21 19.61 14.61 -46.34
CA GLY A 21 19.17 13.35 -45.75
C GLY A 21 17.80 13.54 -45.14
N SER A 22 16.81 12.89 -45.73
CA SER A 22 15.40 12.88 -45.36
C SER A 22 15.21 12.66 -43.85
N ARG A 23 14.71 13.66 -43.12
CA ARG A 23 14.22 13.48 -41.75
C ARG A 23 12.83 12.88 -41.83
N SER A 24 12.79 11.55 -41.84
CA SER A 24 11.58 10.81 -41.50
C SER A 24 11.16 11.25 -40.10
N ALA A 25 9.93 11.75 -39.99
CA ALA A 25 9.31 12.14 -38.75
C ALA A 25 9.25 10.92 -37.83
N THR A 26 10.22 10.79 -36.93
CA THR A 26 10.07 9.95 -35.76
C THR A 26 9.38 10.83 -34.75
N THR A 27 8.07 10.64 -34.64
CA THR A 27 7.27 11.08 -33.50
C THR A 27 8.09 10.82 -32.23
N PRO A 28 8.30 11.82 -31.35
CA PRO A 28 8.79 11.49 -30.03
C PRO A 28 7.73 10.56 -29.45
N LEU A 29 8.15 9.32 -29.14
CA LEU A 29 7.37 8.47 -28.26
C LEU A 29 7.13 9.34 -27.02
N GLU A 30 5.87 9.69 -26.78
CA GLU A 30 5.44 10.21 -25.50
C GLU A 30 5.96 9.23 -24.46
N GLU A 31 7.04 9.63 -23.80
CA GLU A 31 7.45 9.07 -22.54
C GLU A 31 6.28 9.37 -21.62
N VAL A 32 5.35 8.41 -21.54
CA VAL A 32 4.24 8.47 -20.61
C VAL A 32 4.87 8.65 -19.26
N VAL A 33 4.77 9.87 -18.72
CA VAL A 33 5.19 10.20 -17.37
C VAL A 33 4.26 9.45 -16.44
N VAL A 34 4.53 8.16 -16.22
CA VAL A 34 3.95 7.35 -15.14
C VAL A 34 4.70 7.68 -13.85
N ALA A 35 4.74 8.96 -13.49
CA ALA A 35 5.51 9.42 -12.35
C ALA A 35 4.96 10.76 -11.83
N SER A 36 3.76 10.75 -11.26
CA SER A 36 3.34 11.84 -10.36
C SER A 36 2.21 11.49 -9.39
N ASN A 37 1.45 10.40 -9.61
CA ASN A 37 0.36 10.01 -8.69
C ASN A 37 0.64 8.74 -7.85
N SER A 38 1.70 7.99 -8.12
CA SER A 38 2.00 6.76 -7.37
C SER A 38 2.56 7.01 -5.96
N PHE A 39 3.15 8.18 -5.71
CA PHE A 39 3.69 8.54 -4.39
C PHE A 39 2.60 8.98 -3.41
N THR A 40 1.43 9.44 -3.87
CA THR A 40 0.36 9.92 -2.96
C THR A 40 -0.46 8.79 -2.34
N GLU A 41 -0.64 7.66 -3.04
CA GLU A 41 -1.37 6.51 -2.49
C GLU A 41 -0.55 5.69 -1.51
N LEU A 42 0.76 5.56 -1.74
CA LEU A 42 1.66 4.89 -0.78
C LEU A 42 1.66 5.60 0.57
N ASP A 43 1.71 6.93 0.57
CA ASP A 43 1.66 7.73 1.79
C ASP A 43 0.27 7.72 2.45
N ARG A 44 -0.80 7.46 1.69
CA ARG A 44 -2.18 7.43 2.20
C ARG A 44 -2.40 6.32 3.24
N TYR A 45 -1.77 5.16 3.04
CA TYR A 45 -1.96 3.98 3.88
C TYR A 45 -0.77 3.69 4.80
N LYS A 46 0.24 4.56 4.78
CA LYS A 46 1.37 4.49 5.70
C LYS A 46 0.88 4.56 7.15
N GLY A 47 1.31 3.62 7.99
CA GLY A 47 0.87 3.55 9.38
C GLY A 47 -0.59 3.14 9.60
N ALA A 48 -1.30 2.71 8.55
CA ALA A 48 -2.68 2.26 8.65
C ALA A 48 -2.79 0.88 9.31
N VAL A 49 -4.00 0.55 9.75
CA VAL A 49 -4.38 -0.78 10.20
C VAL A 49 -5.01 -1.53 9.05
N PHE A 50 -4.48 -2.71 8.75
CA PHE A 50 -4.95 -3.58 7.67
C PHE A 50 -5.61 -4.81 8.27
N PHE A 51 -6.85 -5.11 7.86
CA PHE A 51 -7.51 -6.34 8.30
C PHE A 51 -8.46 -6.88 7.23
N GLY A 52 -8.62 -8.21 7.21
CA GLY A 52 -9.48 -8.93 6.28
C GLY A 52 -10.92 -9.10 6.75
N HIS A 53 -11.67 -10.00 6.13
CA HIS A 53 -13.05 -10.25 6.57
C HIS A 53 -13.12 -11.10 7.85
N MET A 54 -14.29 -11.17 8.47
CA MET A 54 -14.56 -12.14 9.54
C MET A 54 -14.46 -13.58 9.07
N ASN A 55 -14.00 -14.46 9.95
CA ASN A 55 -13.54 -15.82 9.61
C ASN A 55 -12.46 -15.76 8.52
N PRO A 56 -11.35 -15.04 8.78
CA PRO A 56 -10.35 -14.80 7.77
C PRO A 56 -9.71 -16.11 7.33
N ASP A 57 -9.49 -16.24 6.04
CA ASP A 57 -8.70 -17.31 5.45
C ASP A 57 -7.21 -16.87 5.33
N ALA A 58 -6.42 -17.71 4.66
CA ALA A 58 -5.02 -17.40 4.42
C ALA A 58 -4.81 -16.13 3.58
N ASP A 59 -5.71 -15.82 2.64
CA ASP A 59 -5.60 -14.63 1.79
C ASP A 59 -5.85 -13.37 2.62
N SER A 60 -6.92 -13.34 3.41
CA SER A 60 -7.23 -12.22 4.30
C SER A 60 -6.10 -11.89 5.29
N ILE A 61 -5.47 -12.89 5.92
CA ILE A 61 -4.34 -12.67 6.85
C ILE A 61 -3.05 -12.32 6.10
N GLY A 62 -2.74 -13.07 5.04
CA GLY A 62 -1.54 -12.86 4.24
C GLY A 62 -1.52 -11.51 3.55
N SER A 63 -2.66 -11.07 3.01
CA SER A 63 -2.84 -9.75 2.40
C SER A 63 -2.74 -8.62 3.41
N ALA A 64 -3.24 -8.80 4.64
CA ALA A 64 -3.08 -7.79 5.70
C ALA A 64 -1.60 -7.61 6.06
N PHE A 65 -0.88 -8.72 6.24
CA PHE A 65 0.55 -8.71 6.55
C PHE A 65 1.38 -8.17 5.40
N GLY A 66 1.10 -8.61 4.17
CA GLY A 66 1.78 -8.11 2.97
C GLY A 66 1.55 -6.62 2.77
N ALA A 67 0.34 -6.12 3.02
CA ALA A 67 0.04 -4.71 2.94
C ALA A 67 0.78 -3.91 4.04
N SER A 68 0.83 -4.40 5.28
CA SER A 68 1.58 -3.70 6.33
C SER A 68 3.07 -3.59 6.03
N GLU A 69 3.67 -4.65 5.49
CA GLU A 69 5.07 -4.64 5.06
C GLU A 69 5.29 -3.70 3.86
N PHE A 70 4.36 -3.69 2.90
CA PHE A 70 4.47 -2.89 1.68
C PHE A 70 4.33 -1.38 1.93
N PHE A 71 3.35 -0.95 2.73
CA PHE A 71 3.12 0.47 3.03
C PHE A 71 3.99 1.00 4.18
N GLY A 72 4.40 0.12 5.11
CA GLY A 72 5.31 0.43 6.20
C GLY A 72 4.85 1.58 7.11
N GLY A 73 5.83 2.26 7.74
CA GLY A 73 5.57 3.42 8.59
C GLY A 73 4.78 3.12 9.87
N GLY A 74 4.96 1.91 10.43
CA GLY A 74 4.19 1.46 11.60
C GLY A 74 2.79 0.98 11.25
N ALA A 75 2.58 0.53 10.00
CA ALA A 75 1.39 -0.17 9.60
C ALA A 75 1.22 -1.45 10.43
N ILE A 76 -0.03 -1.79 10.74
CA ILE A 76 -0.36 -2.90 11.65
C ILE A 76 -1.28 -3.86 10.91
N PRO A 77 -0.87 -5.11 10.65
CA PRO A 77 -1.80 -6.14 10.22
C PRO A 77 -2.59 -6.59 11.45
N ALA A 78 -3.91 -6.76 11.31
CA ALA A 78 -4.77 -7.07 12.44
C ALA A 78 -5.78 -8.15 12.08
N CYS A 79 -6.12 -8.98 13.07
CA CYS A 79 -7.16 -9.97 12.91
C CYS A 79 -8.54 -9.49 13.39
N PRO A 80 -9.60 -9.55 12.56
CA PRO A 80 -10.95 -9.12 12.93
C PRO A 80 -11.72 -10.15 13.80
N MET A 81 -11.02 -11.02 14.52
CA MET A 81 -11.60 -12.09 15.34
C MET A 81 -10.78 -12.33 16.62
N GLN A 82 -11.44 -12.85 17.66
CA GLN A 82 -10.79 -13.20 18.91
C GLN A 82 -9.67 -14.23 18.65
N ARG A 83 -8.63 -14.19 19.49
CA ARG A 83 -7.39 -14.95 19.26
C ARG A 83 -7.62 -16.46 19.14
N GLU A 84 -8.64 -17.00 19.80
CA GLU A 84 -8.99 -18.43 19.75
C GLU A 84 -9.53 -18.86 18.37
N LYS A 85 -9.99 -17.91 17.57
CA LYS A 85 -10.56 -18.14 16.23
C LYS A 85 -9.68 -17.59 15.11
N CYS A 86 -8.56 -16.97 15.44
CA CYS A 86 -7.69 -16.36 14.45
C CYS A 86 -6.22 -16.25 14.90
N PRO A 87 -5.27 -16.74 14.09
CA PRO A 87 -5.44 -17.34 12.75
C PRO A 87 -6.18 -18.70 12.78
N ASN A 88 -6.78 -19.08 11.65
CA ASN A 88 -7.28 -20.45 11.47
C ASN A 88 -6.10 -21.43 11.28
N ALA A 89 -6.36 -22.74 11.18
CA ALA A 89 -5.29 -23.75 11.09
C ALA A 89 -4.38 -23.60 9.85
N GLU A 90 -4.95 -23.24 8.70
CA GLU A 90 -4.21 -23.02 7.45
C GLU A 90 -3.34 -21.75 7.54
N SER A 91 -3.95 -20.62 7.94
CA SER A 91 -3.22 -19.37 8.13
C SER A 91 -2.12 -19.54 9.18
N LYS A 92 -2.39 -20.30 10.26
CA LYS A 92 -1.39 -20.61 11.29
C LYS A 92 -0.23 -21.43 10.74
N PHE A 93 -0.50 -22.45 9.92
CA PHE A 93 0.55 -23.24 9.28
C PHE A 93 1.48 -22.36 8.43
N LEU A 94 0.91 -21.42 7.67
CA LEU A 94 1.69 -20.48 6.86
C LEU A 94 2.50 -19.50 7.73
N MET A 95 1.89 -18.94 8.78
CA MET A 95 2.61 -18.08 9.73
C MET A 95 3.77 -18.82 10.38
N ASP A 96 3.56 -20.06 10.82
CA ASP A 96 4.60 -20.90 11.41
C ASP A 96 5.72 -21.21 10.38
N HIS A 97 5.37 -21.43 9.11
CA HIS A 97 6.33 -21.67 8.01
C HIS A 97 7.21 -20.45 7.72
N PHE A 98 6.64 -19.25 7.75
CA PHE A 98 7.36 -17.99 7.50
C PHE A 98 7.91 -17.33 8.77
N HIS A 99 7.79 -18.00 9.93
CA HIS A 99 8.24 -17.50 11.23
C HIS A 99 7.57 -16.17 11.66
N VAL A 100 6.30 -15.98 11.29
CA VAL A 100 5.50 -14.83 11.71
C VAL A 100 4.82 -15.14 13.05
N GLY A 101 5.13 -14.34 14.06
CA GLY A 101 4.56 -14.43 15.40
C GLY A 101 3.10 -13.98 15.47
N LEU A 102 2.37 -14.46 16.47
CA LEU A 102 0.99 -14.00 16.73
C LEU A 102 0.94 -12.55 17.24
N ASP A 103 2.03 -12.07 17.81
CA ASP A 103 2.24 -10.68 18.24
C ASP A 103 2.41 -9.72 17.07
N GLU A 104 2.90 -10.21 15.92
CA GLU A 104 3.01 -9.42 14.69
C GLU A 104 1.64 -9.20 14.03
N VAL A 105 0.67 -10.09 14.28
CA VAL A 105 -0.72 -9.96 13.81
C VAL A 105 -1.65 -9.87 15.02
N PRO A 106 -1.71 -8.72 15.72
CA PRO A 106 -2.60 -8.50 16.86
C PRO A 106 -4.07 -8.72 16.51
N VAL A 107 -4.91 -8.97 17.52
CA VAL A 107 -6.35 -8.90 17.34
C VAL A 107 -6.74 -7.44 17.13
N LEU A 108 -7.70 -7.17 16.25
CA LEU A 108 -8.13 -5.81 15.89
C LEU A 108 -8.57 -4.99 17.10
N SER A 109 -9.24 -5.61 18.08
CA SER A 109 -9.63 -4.96 19.35
C SER A 109 -8.44 -4.48 20.18
N ASP A 110 -7.28 -5.09 19.99
CA ASP A 110 -6.10 -4.87 20.82
C ASP A 110 -5.18 -3.82 20.20
N VAL A 111 -5.53 -3.31 19.02
CA VAL A 111 -4.80 -2.24 18.35
C VAL A 111 -5.04 -0.92 19.09
N PRO A 112 -4.00 -0.27 19.61
CA PRO A 112 -4.15 0.97 20.37
C PRO A 112 -4.65 2.10 19.47
N ASP A 113 -5.50 2.96 20.04
CA ASP A 113 -6.04 4.15 19.41
C ASP A 113 -6.71 3.91 18.04
N LEU A 114 -7.29 2.71 17.85
CA LEU A 114 -7.86 2.28 16.56
C LEU A 114 -8.85 3.31 15.97
N GLY A 115 -9.65 3.98 16.80
CA GLY A 115 -10.59 5.02 16.36
C GLY A 115 -9.95 6.28 15.77
N SER A 116 -8.64 6.48 15.98
CA SER A 116 -7.86 7.59 15.42
C SER A 116 -6.96 7.16 14.25
N LYS A 117 -6.85 5.86 13.98
CA LYS A 117 -6.02 5.32 12.91
C LYS A 117 -6.78 5.24 11.59
N HIS A 118 -6.05 5.34 10.49
CA HIS A 118 -6.57 4.95 9.19
C HIS A 118 -6.75 3.44 9.13
N ILE A 119 -7.88 3.01 8.60
CA ILE A 119 -8.22 1.60 8.42
C ILE A 119 -8.31 1.30 6.92
N VAL A 120 -7.66 0.23 6.50
CA VAL A 120 -7.72 -0.30 5.15
C VAL A 120 -8.23 -1.74 5.20
N LEU A 121 -9.28 -2.01 4.43
CA LEU A 121 -9.86 -3.34 4.31
C LEU A 121 -9.04 -4.12 3.27
N VAL A 122 -8.70 -5.38 3.53
CA VAL A 122 -8.00 -6.23 2.56
C VAL A 122 -8.84 -7.45 2.21
N ASP A 123 -8.92 -7.85 0.94
CA ASP A 123 -9.67 -9.06 0.51
C ASP A 123 -11.20 -8.98 0.76
N PHE A 124 -11.73 -7.81 1.11
CA PHE A 124 -13.17 -7.57 1.15
C PHE A 124 -13.53 -6.07 1.16
N ASN A 125 -14.77 -5.78 0.78
CA ASN A 125 -15.36 -4.44 0.90
C ASN A 125 -16.82 -4.44 1.39
N ALA A 126 -17.46 -5.60 1.57
CA ALA A 126 -18.85 -5.68 2.00
C ALA A 126 -18.96 -5.49 3.54
N PRO A 127 -19.70 -4.48 4.04
CA PRO A 127 -19.82 -4.23 5.49
C PRO A 127 -20.35 -5.41 6.30
N ALA A 128 -21.22 -6.24 5.70
CA ALA A 128 -21.76 -7.44 6.33
C ALA A 128 -20.72 -8.54 6.60
N LYS A 129 -19.54 -8.48 5.95
CA LYS A 129 -18.41 -9.39 6.18
C LYS A 129 -17.40 -8.84 7.19
N GLY A 130 -17.57 -7.59 7.64
CA GLY A 130 -16.70 -6.93 8.61
C GLY A 130 -16.92 -7.43 10.04
N PRO A 131 -16.18 -6.86 11.02
CA PRO A 131 -16.29 -7.25 12.42
C PRO A 131 -17.72 -7.20 12.94
N ASN A 132 -18.16 -8.30 13.55
CA ASN A 132 -19.51 -8.44 14.09
C ASN A 132 -19.72 -7.40 15.21
N PRO A 133 -20.90 -6.80 15.32
CA PRO A 133 -21.26 -5.98 16.48
C PRO A 133 -20.98 -6.64 17.83
N ASN A 134 -20.99 -7.96 17.95
CA ASN A 134 -20.70 -8.71 19.18
C ASN A 134 -19.22 -9.08 19.37
N PHE A 135 -18.35 -8.71 18.43
CA PHE A 135 -16.93 -8.58 18.72
C PHE A 135 -16.78 -7.60 19.89
N PRO A 136 -15.83 -7.79 20.84
CA PRO A 136 -15.81 -7.05 22.10
C PRO A 136 -16.13 -5.56 21.92
N LYS A 137 -17.39 -5.18 22.22
CA LYS A 137 -18.00 -3.90 21.82
C LYS A 137 -17.28 -2.69 22.39
N ASP A 138 -16.63 -2.91 23.52
CA ASP A 138 -15.91 -1.88 24.25
C ASP A 138 -14.51 -1.61 23.66
N ALA A 139 -14.06 -2.43 22.70
CA ALA A 139 -12.72 -2.34 22.14
C ALA A 139 -12.66 -1.82 20.69
N LEU A 140 -13.77 -1.90 19.93
CA LEU A 140 -13.80 -1.37 18.55
C LEU A 140 -14.67 -0.11 18.42
N PRO A 141 -14.16 0.95 17.77
CA PRO A 141 -15.01 2.07 17.35
C PRO A 141 -16.05 1.56 16.34
N PRO A 142 -17.22 2.22 16.21
CA PRO A 142 -18.15 1.88 15.14
C PRO A 142 -17.45 2.08 13.78
N LEU A 143 -17.34 1.00 13.00
CA LEU A 143 -16.77 1.04 11.64
C LEU A 143 -17.86 1.04 10.55
N VAL A 144 -19.08 0.62 10.90
CA VAL A 144 -20.22 0.50 9.98
C VAL A 144 -21.41 1.26 10.53
N LYS A 145 -22.08 2.03 9.68
CA LYS A 145 -23.34 2.71 9.97
C LYS A 145 -24.27 2.59 8.78
N ASP A 146 -25.53 2.24 9.01
CA ASP A 146 -26.56 2.11 7.97
C ASP A 146 -26.13 1.23 6.77
N GLY A 147 -25.40 0.14 7.07
CA GLY A 147 -24.89 -0.79 6.07
C GLY A 147 -23.75 -0.24 5.20
N ARG A 148 -23.07 0.82 5.63
CA ARG A 148 -21.93 1.45 4.94
C ARG A 148 -20.73 1.61 5.87
N TRP A 149 -19.53 1.56 5.32
CA TRP A 149 -18.31 1.88 6.07
C TRP A 149 -18.30 3.35 6.47
N LEU A 150 -17.91 3.61 7.71
CA LEU A 150 -17.64 4.94 8.20
C LEU A 150 -16.27 5.40 7.71
N SER A 151 -16.26 6.51 6.99
CA SER A 151 -15.06 7.13 6.44
C SER A 151 -14.97 8.59 6.89
N PRO A 152 -13.94 8.96 7.68
CA PRO A 152 -13.01 8.10 8.44
C PRO A 152 -13.74 7.27 9.54
N PRO A 153 -13.10 6.21 10.11
CA PRO A 153 -11.68 5.83 9.98
C PRO A 153 -11.33 4.93 8.79
N VAL A 154 -12.31 4.34 8.08
CA VAL A 154 -12.03 3.52 6.90
C VAL A 154 -11.66 4.42 5.72
N VAL A 155 -10.42 4.31 5.22
CA VAL A 155 -9.88 5.20 4.18
C VAL A 155 -9.72 4.52 2.81
N GLY A 156 -9.83 3.19 2.75
CA GLY A 156 -9.70 2.44 1.51
C GLY A 156 -9.93 0.93 1.68
N SER A 157 -9.93 0.25 0.55
CA SER A 157 -9.95 -1.22 0.46
C SER A 157 -9.01 -1.70 -0.64
N ILE A 158 -8.28 -2.78 -0.38
CA ILE A 158 -7.45 -3.51 -1.34
C ILE A 158 -8.14 -4.86 -1.56
N ASP A 159 -8.93 -4.98 -2.61
CA ASP A 159 -9.75 -6.16 -2.92
C ASP A 159 -9.59 -6.49 -4.41
N GLN A 160 -9.59 -7.77 -4.77
CA GLN A 160 -9.54 -8.23 -6.16
C GLN A 160 -10.77 -7.79 -6.96
N VAL A 161 -11.90 -7.53 -6.29
CA VAL A 161 -13.11 -7.05 -6.95
C VAL A 161 -13.11 -5.52 -6.97
N ALA A 162 -12.41 -4.94 -7.94
CA ALA A 162 -12.59 -3.56 -8.34
C ALA A 162 -13.99 -3.39 -8.94
N ARG A 163 -15.03 -3.20 -8.11
CA ARG A 163 -16.25 -2.57 -8.61
C ARG A 163 -15.91 -1.14 -8.91
N SER A 164 -15.76 -0.83 -10.20
CA SER A 164 -15.89 0.54 -10.70
C SER A 164 -17.21 1.09 -10.14
N SER A 165 -17.12 1.99 -9.17
CA SER A 165 -18.26 2.82 -8.79
C SER A 165 -18.67 3.60 -10.04
N ALA A 166 -19.77 3.17 -10.66
CA ALA A 166 -20.52 3.96 -11.63
C ALA A 166 -21.40 4.96 -10.89
#